data_AF-A0A355BED8-F1
#
_entry.id   AF-A0A355BED8-F1
#
_cell.length_a   1.000
_cell.length_b   1.000
_cell.length_c   1.000
_cell.angle_alpha   90.00
_cell.angle_beta   90.00
_cell.angle_gamma   90.00
#
_symmetry.space_group_name_H-M   'P 1'
#
loop_
_entity.id
_entity.type
_entity.pdbx_description
1 polymer ?
#
loop_
_entity_poly.entity_id
_entity_poly.type
_entity_poly.pdbx_seq_one_letter_code
_entity_poly.pdbx_strand_id
1 'polypeptide(L)'
;TSVLNRGQQWKFDATYNWLGKQRLPITATNLPEYRLNKYGAAFGVVNAQITKVFSNTFEVYIGGENIGNYIQKNAIVGANNPFGTYFDSSMVYGPIFGQMFYAGLRFKIK
;
A
#
# COMPACT_ATOMS: atom_id res chain seq x y z
N THR A 1 -27.51 -15.23 -8.51
CA THR A 1 -28.21 -14.23 -7.68
C THR A 1 -29.06 -13.39 -8.62
N SER A 2 -30.38 -13.31 -8.42
CA SER A 2 -31.27 -12.59 -9.32
C SER A 2 -30.95 -11.09 -9.29
N VAL A 3 -30.60 -10.54 -10.45
CA VAL A 3 -30.42 -9.10 -10.62
C VAL A 3 -31.80 -8.48 -10.41
N LEU A 4 -31.99 -7.77 -9.29
CA LEU A 4 -33.21 -6.98 -9.05
C LEU A 4 -33.46 -6.08 -10.27
N ASN A 5 -34.73 -5.90 -10.64
CA ASN A 5 -35.27 -5.27 -11.86
C ASN A 5 -34.73 -3.86 -12.27
N ARG A 6 -33.68 -3.33 -11.61
CA ARG A 6 -32.98 -2.06 -11.90
C ARG A 6 -31.44 -2.15 -11.92
N GLY A 7 -30.85 -3.34 -11.90
CA GLY A 7 -29.38 -3.51 -11.93
C GLY A 7 -28.67 -3.19 -10.60
N GLN A 8 -29.44 -3.01 -9.52
CA GLN A 8 -28.93 -2.69 -8.19
C GLN A 8 -28.25 -3.90 -7.54
N GLN A 9 -27.04 -3.70 -7.03
CA GLN A 9 -26.25 -4.76 -6.41
C GLN A 9 -25.19 -4.18 -5.47
N TRP A 10 -24.67 -5.03 -4.59
CA TRP A 10 -23.46 -4.75 -3.83
C TRP A 10 -22.29 -5.51 -4.46
N LYS A 11 -21.12 -4.88 -4.52
CA LYS A 11 -19.85 -5.51 -4.89
C LYS A 11 -18.90 -5.41 -3.72
N PHE A 12 -18.21 -6.49 -3.42
CA PHE A 12 -17.25 -6.58 -2.33
C PHE A 12 -15.96 -7.18 -2.90
N ASP A 13 -14.86 -6.46 -2.73
CA ASP A 13 -13.55 -6.84 -3.23
C ASP A 13 -12.56 -6.79 -2.06
N ALA A 14 -11.74 -7.83 -1.93
CA ALA A 14 -10.65 -7.88 -0.95
C ALA A 14 -9.43 -8.55 -1.58
N THR A 15 -8.25 -8.05 -1.26
CA THR A 15 -6.98 -8.59 -1.72
C THR A 15 -6.00 -8.63 -0.57
N TYR A 16 -5.33 -9.78 -0.42
CA TYR A 16 -4.24 -9.96 0.51
C TYR A 16 -2.96 -10.28 -0.27
N ASN A 17 -1.90 -9.50 -0.02
CA ASN A 17 -0.58 -9.71 -0.60
C ASN A 17 0.40 -10.01 0.53
N TRP A 18 1.14 -11.11 0.42
CA TRP A 18 2.23 -11.46 1.33
C TRP A 18 3.56 -11.44 0.60
N LEU A 19 4.48 -10.59 1.05
CA LEU A 19 5.83 -10.51 0.53
C LEU A 19 6.81 -11.09 1.56
N GLY A 20 7.57 -12.09 1.14
CA GLY A 20 8.63 -12.68 1.96
C GLY A 20 9.79 -11.72 2.22
N LYS A 21 10.76 -12.15 3.03
CA LYS A 21 11.96 -11.35 3.32
C LYS A 21 12.71 -11.07 2.01
N GLN A 22 13.12 -9.82 1.80
CA GLN A 22 13.88 -9.40 0.62
C GLN A 22 15.31 -9.04 1.03
N ARG A 23 16.29 -9.38 0.19
CA ARG A 23 17.69 -9.02 0.45
C ARG A 23 17.87 -7.52 0.26
N LEU A 24 18.51 -6.85 1.23
CA LEU A 24 18.84 -5.43 1.14
C LEU A 24 20.24 -5.21 0.56
N PRO A 25 20.51 -4.04 -0.04
CA PRO A 25 21.86 -3.62 -0.37
C PRO A 25 22.79 -3.68 0.84
N ILE A 26 24.07 -3.96 0.60
CA ILE A 26 25.05 -4.14 1.67
C ILE A 26 25.45 -2.77 2.21
N THR A 27 25.26 -2.58 3.50
CA THR A 27 25.66 -1.36 4.25
C THR A 27 26.74 -1.65 5.28
N ALA A 28 27.40 -2.81 5.22
CA ALA A 28 28.35 -3.29 6.24
C ALA A 28 29.56 -2.35 6.46
N THR A 29 29.95 -1.59 5.44
CA THR A 29 31.04 -0.60 5.49
C THR A 29 30.62 0.75 6.04
N ASN A 30 29.32 0.98 6.27
CA ASN A 30 28.83 2.23 6.85
C ASN A 30 29.20 2.34 8.34
N LEU A 31 29.05 3.54 8.91
CA LEU A 31 29.07 3.71 10.37
C LEU A 31 27.93 2.92 11.02
N PRO A 32 28.08 2.44 12.28
CA PRO A 32 27.09 1.58 12.95
C PRO A 32 25.64 2.07 12.86
N GLU A 33 25.41 3.38 12.98
CA GLU A 33 24.10 4.03 12.92
C GLU A 33 23.44 3.98 11.53
N TYR A 34 24.22 3.77 10.47
CA TYR A 34 23.78 3.70 9.07
C TYR A 34 23.84 2.27 8.49
N ARG A 35 24.09 1.26 9.35
CA ARG A 35 24.06 -0.15 8.95
C ARG A 35 22.63 -0.67 9.04
N LEU A 36 22.18 -1.31 7.97
CA LEU A 36 20.91 -2.02 7.90
C LEU A 36 21.11 -3.52 8.06
N ASN A 37 20.03 -4.23 8.38
CA ASN A 37 20.00 -5.68 8.33
C ASN A 37 20.24 -6.18 6.89
N LYS A 38 20.72 -7.42 6.76
CA LYS A 38 20.92 -8.06 5.44
C LYS A 38 19.61 -8.27 4.66
N TYR A 39 18.48 -8.31 5.37
CA TYR A 39 17.16 -8.54 4.80
C TYR A 39 16.13 -7.57 5.38
N GLY A 40 15.20 -7.13 4.53
CA GLY A 40 13.96 -6.48 4.92
C GLY A 40 13.01 -7.49 5.57
N ALA A 41 12.16 -7.01 6.47
CA ALA A 41 11.16 -7.87 7.10
C ALA A 41 10.14 -8.33 6.04
N ALA A 42 9.66 -9.58 6.17
CA ALA A 42 8.47 -10.01 5.44
C ALA A 42 7.26 -9.21 5.93
N PHE A 43 6.31 -8.92 5.05
CA PHE A 43 5.12 -8.17 5.39
C PHE A 43 3.90 -8.59 4.57
N GLY A 44 2.73 -8.29 5.10
CA GLY A 44 1.45 -8.51 4.45
C GLY A 44 0.67 -7.20 4.33
N VAL A 45 -0.04 -7.02 3.22
CA VAL A 45 -0.90 -5.85 2.97
C VAL A 45 -2.29 -6.37 2.61
N VAL A 46 -3.31 -5.80 3.25
CA VAL A 46 -4.72 -6.04 2.95
C VAL A 46 -5.31 -4.79 2.33
N ASN A 47 -5.96 -4.94 1.19
CA ASN A 47 -6.75 -3.90 0.54
C ASN A 47 -8.18 -4.41 0.40
N ALA A 48 -9.18 -3.53 0.57
CA ALA A 48 -10.58 -3.89 0.40
C ALA A 48 -11.41 -2.72 -0.13
N GLN A 49 -12.48 -3.04 -0.85
CA GLN A 49 -13.44 -2.07 -1.37
C GLN A 49 -14.86 -2.62 -1.31
N ILE A 50 -15.79 -1.73 -0.97
CA ILE A 50 -17.23 -1.99 -1.01
C ILE A 50 -17.87 -0.99 -1.97
N THR A 51 -18.66 -1.49 -2.90
CA THR A 51 -19.39 -0.65 -3.88
C THR A 51 -20.88 -0.94 -3.82
N LYS A 52 -21.68 0.13 -3.74
CA LYS A 52 -23.13 0.09 -3.94
C LYS A 52 -23.46 0.59 -5.35
N VAL A 53 -24.02 -0.31 -6.16
CA VAL A 53 -24.58 0.04 -7.48
C VAL A 53 -26.05 0.42 -7.31
N PHE A 54 -26.40 1.64 -7.71
CA PHE A 54 -27.78 2.15 -7.67
C PHE A 54 -28.49 2.00 -9.02
N SER A 55 -27.74 2.05 -10.12
CA SER A 55 -28.23 1.88 -11.49
C SER A 55 -27.08 1.57 -12.45
N ASN A 56 -27.39 1.38 -13.74
CA ASN A 56 -26.38 1.20 -14.79
C ASN A 56 -25.50 2.45 -15.04
N THR A 57 -25.86 3.61 -14.48
CA THR A 57 -25.14 4.86 -14.65
C THR A 57 -24.57 5.43 -13.36
N PHE A 58 -24.93 4.92 -12.18
CA PHE A 58 -24.51 5.49 -10.90
C PHE A 58 -24.16 4.43 -9.86
N GLU A 59 -22.95 4.52 -9.31
CA GLU A 59 -22.47 3.72 -8.19
C GLU A 59 -21.60 4.56 -7.23
N VAL A 60 -21.58 4.19 -5.94
CA VAL A 60 -20.75 4.79 -4.90
C VAL A 60 -19.90 3.70 -4.27
N TYR A 61 -18.66 4.03 -3.92
CA TYR A 61 -17.72 3.08 -3.32
C TYR A 61 -16.93 3.71 -2.18
N ILE A 62 -16.51 2.86 -1.25
CA ILE A 62 -15.56 3.16 -0.20
C ILE A 62 -14.54 2.03 -0.16
N GLY A 63 -13.28 2.36 0.05
CA GLY A 63 -12.21 1.37 0.12
C GLY A 63 -11.08 1.80 1.03
N GLY A 64 -10.22 0.84 1.32
CA GLY A 64 -9.01 1.03 2.10
C GLY A 64 -7.87 0.23 1.51
N GLU A 65 -6.70 0.86 1.42
CA GLU A 65 -5.43 0.23 1.10
C GLU A 65 -4.56 0.13 2.35
N ASN A 66 -3.76 -0.92 2.43
CA ASN A 66 -2.86 -1.17 3.56
C ASN A 66 -3.59 -1.08 4.91
N ILE A 67 -4.73 -1.77 5.04
CA ILE A 67 -5.61 -1.71 6.22
C ILE A 67 -4.87 -2.13 7.51
N GLY A 68 -3.85 -2.99 7.41
CA GLY A 68 -2.98 -3.37 8.52
C GLY A 68 -1.94 -2.31 8.92
N ASN A 69 -1.91 -1.17 8.23
CA ASN A 69 -1.02 -0.03 8.45
C ASN A 69 0.48 -0.42 8.53
N TYR A 70 0.92 -1.31 7.65
CA TYR A 70 2.34 -1.65 7.57
C TYR A 70 3.11 -0.48 6.97
N ILE A 71 4.16 -0.03 7.65
CA ILE A 71 5.03 1.04 7.16
C ILE A 71 6.47 0.59 7.32
N GLN A 72 7.22 0.62 6.21
CA GLN A 72 8.65 0.44 6.25
C GLN A 72 9.30 1.58 7.03
N LYS A 73 10.09 1.22 8.04
CA LYS A 73 10.98 2.16 8.73
C LYS A 73 12.31 2.27 7.97
N ASN A 74 12.94 3.46 8.05
CA ASN A 74 14.28 3.71 7.51
C ASN A 74 14.40 3.43 6.00
N ALA A 75 13.47 3.99 5.23
CA ALA A 75 13.49 3.93 3.77
C ALA A 75 14.67 4.66 3.12
N ILE A 76 15.26 5.61 3.86
CA ILE A 76 16.40 6.41 3.45
C ILE A 76 17.43 6.34 4.58
N VAL A 77 18.65 5.92 4.26
CA VAL A 77 19.80 5.98 5.18
C VAL A 77 20.37 7.38 5.12
N GLY A 78 20.76 7.96 6.27
CA GLY A 78 21.32 9.31 6.31
C GLY A 78 20.33 10.41 5.93
N ALA A 79 19.02 10.19 6.09
CA ALA A 79 17.96 11.11 5.65
C ALA A 79 18.09 12.55 6.21
N ASN A 80 18.77 12.72 7.34
CA ASN A 80 19.05 13.99 7.98
C ASN A 80 20.18 14.81 7.31
N ASN A 81 20.99 14.18 6.45
CA ASN A 81 22.05 14.83 5.69
C ASN A 81 22.02 14.37 4.22
N PRO A 82 21.17 14.97 3.38
CA PRO A 82 20.94 14.51 2.00
C PRO A 82 22.14 14.64 1.06
N PHE A 83 23.20 15.34 1.49
CA PHE A 83 24.46 15.47 0.75
C PHE A 83 25.63 14.74 1.46
N GLY A 84 25.33 13.99 2.52
CA GLY A 84 26.32 13.22 3.27
C GLY A 84 26.75 11.95 2.56
N THR A 85 27.94 11.46 2.88
CA THR A 85 28.54 10.25 2.28
C THR A 85 27.75 8.96 2.54
N TYR A 86 26.84 8.96 3.52
CA TYR A 86 26.00 7.82 3.88
C TYR A 86 24.54 7.97 3.41
N PHE A 87 24.20 9.04 2.69
CA PHE A 87 22.85 9.22 2.16
C PHE A 87 22.54 8.16 1.10
N ASP A 88 21.48 7.38 1.31
CA ASP A 88 21.03 6.37 0.36
C ASP A 88 19.50 6.23 0.37
N SER A 89 18.86 6.59 -0.74
CA SER A 89 17.41 6.52 -0.93
C SER A 89 16.94 5.24 -1.65
N SER A 90 17.83 4.29 -1.90
CA SER A 90 17.53 3.03 -2.61
C SER A 90 17.08 1.89 -1.70
N MET A 91 16.87 2.16 -0.40
CA MET A 91 16.59 1.14 0.62
C MET A 91 15.10 0.79 0.76
N VAL A 92 14.25 1.22 -0.18
CA VAL A 92 12.81 0.94 -0.18
C VAL A 92 12.54 -0.52 -0.58
N TYR A 93 11.85 -1.27 0.28
CA TYR A 93 11.42 -2.65 0.06
C TYR A 93 9.93 -2.88 0.37
N GLY A 94 9.25 -1.95 1.05
CA GLY A 94 7.84 -2.04 1.37
C GLY A 94 7.13 -0.68 1.34
N PRO A 95 5.85 -0.64 1.73
CA PRO A 95 5.06 0.58 1.79
C PRO A 95 5.73 1.70 2.61
N ILE A 96 5.85 2.88 2.02
CA ILE A 96 6.34 4.10 2.70
C ILE A 96 5.18 4.87 3.35
N PHE A 97 3.99 4.76 2.75
CA PHE A 97 2.76 5.32 3.29
C PHE A 97 1.99 4.25 4.07
N GLY A 98 1.32 4.69 5.13
CA GLY A 98 0.47 3.84 5.97
C GLY A 98 -0.86 3.49 5.31
N GLN A 99 -1.84 3.16 6.16
CA GLN A 99 -3.21 2.89 5.71
C GLN A 99 -3.80 4.12 5.00
N MET A 100 -4.49 3.89 3.89
CA MET A 100 -5.18 4.93 3.13
C MET A 100 -6.65 4.53 2.98
N PHE A 101 -7.56 5.44 3.30
CA PHE A 101 -8.99 5.24 3.07
C PHE A 101 -9.49 6.23 2.03
N TYR A 102 -10.39 5.77 1.17
CA TYR A 102 -10.94 6.57 0.10
C TYR A 102 -12.42 6.27 -0.09
N ALA A 103 -13.14 7.27 -0.60
CA ALA A 103 -14.52 7.12 -1.03
C ALA A 103 -14.70 7.86 -2.36
N GLY A 104 -15.62 7.39 -3.19
CA GLY A 104 -15.88 7.98 -4.47
C GLY A 104 -17.22 7.57 -5.05
N LEU A 105 -17.59 8.24 -6.14
CA LEU A 105 -18.76 7.91 -6.94
C LEU A 105 -18.33 7.75 -8.39
N ARG A 106 -19.06 6.93 -9.14
CA ARG A 106 -18.90 6.77 -10.58
C ARG A 106 -20.22 7.07 -11.26
N PHE A 107 -20.19 8.04 -12.16
CA PHE A 107 -21.32 8.39 -13.03
C PHE A 107 -20.96 8.13 -14.50
N LYS A 108 -21.78 7.35 -15.21
CA LYS A 108 -21.58 7.04 -16.63
C LYS A 108 -22.51 7.90 -17.49
N ILE A 109 -21.92 8.77 -18.30
CA ILE A 109 -22.61 9.59 -19.30
C ILE A 109 -22.73 8.79 -20.62
N LYS A 110 -23.86 8.92 -21.32
CA LYS A 110 -24.06 8.37 -22.66
C LYS A 110 -23.83 9.44 -23.71
#